data_AF-A0A9D4ZS51-F1
#
_entry.id   AF-A0A9D4ZS51-F1
#
_cell.length_a   1.000
_cell.length_b   1.000
_cell.length_c   1.000
_cell.angle_alpha   90.00
_cell.angle_beta   90.00
_cell.angle_gamma   90.00
#
_symmetry.space_group_name_H-M   'P 1'
#
loop_
_entity.id
_entity.type
_entity.pdbx_description
1 polymer ?
#
loop_
_entity_poly.entity_id
_entity_poly.type
_entity_poly.pdbx_seq_one_letter_code
_entity_poly.pdbx_strand_id
1 'polypeptide(L)'
;MEKVAMTTKVAGNSNMAKLQAGYLFPKIARRHNAHILQKVSFPASARLFCMEGPQSDETQKVQLLRARLEESSPQSKDIDDGTLRRFLRARSLNVDKALKFLLQHLKWCGTFKPLGFIPETEIVNELKKEKIFVQGTDKTGRPIGVILATRHITSERNLEEFKRFVVYGFDKAVASLQGDQEKFVLIADLKGYGYKNMDVKGYLSILEILQDHFPERLGKFYILHVPSLFWVAWKVVYPFIDPNVRDKIVFVDDKQITETLLKDIDITQLPDEFGGQLPLIPIQHVGNKSGKCLNGRKSAKADWYGICPCAGRQ
;
A
#
# COMPACT_ATOMS: atom_id res chain seq x y z
N MET A 1 -31.53 -56.40 0.01
CA MET A 1 -31.41 -56.79 1.44
C MET A 1 -29.95 -57.07 1.68
N GLU A 2 -29.18 -56.48 2.60
CA GLU A 2 -29.39 -55.52 3.67
C GLU A 2 -27.99 -55.04 4.08
N LYS A 3 -27.79 -53.74 4.33
CA LYS A 3 -26.52 -53.18 4.80
C LYS A 3 -26.40 -53.41 6.30
N VAL A 4 -25.35 -54.10 6.75
CA VAL A 4 -25.00 -54.17 8.18
C VAL A 4 -24.11 -52.98 8.52
N ALA A 5 -24.64 -52.09 9.36
CA ALA A 5 -23.95 -50.96 9.94
C ALA A 5 -23.17 -51.39 11.20
N MET A 6 -21.87 -51.11 11.25
CA MET A 6 -21.10 -51.13 12.50
C MET A 6 -21.17 -49.76 13.15
N THR A 7 -21.86 -49.66 14.28
CA THR A 7 -21.85 -48.52 15.20
C THR A 7 -20.96 -48.86 16.38
N THR A 8 -19.94 -48.06 16.64
CA THR A 8 -19.23 -48.07 17.93
C THR A 8 -19.46 -46.72 18.61
N LYS A 9 -20.16 -46.77 19.75
CA LYS A 9 -20.35 -45.65 20.67
C LYS A 9 -19.07 -45.46 21.48
N VAL A 10 -18.56 -44.23 21.56
CA VAL A 10 -17.68 -43.79 22.65
C VAL A 10 -18.30 -42.57 23.30
N ALA A 11 -18.32 -42.59 24.64
CA ALA A 11 -19.08 -41.71 25.52
C ALA A 11 -18.58 -40.25 25.48
N GLY A 12 -19.55 -39.32 25.47
CA GLY A 12 -19.30 -37.88 25.53
C GLY A 12 -18.72 -37.47 26.88
N ASN A 13 -17.55 -36.83 26.85
CA ASN A 13 -16.91 -36.29 28.03
C ASN A 13 -17.49 -34.88 28.32
N SER A 14 -18.09 -34.71 29.50
CA SER A 14 -18.98 -33.61 29.88
C SER A 14 -18.29 -32.31 30.32
N ASN A 15 -17.00 -32.12 29.99
CA ASN A 15 -16.22 -30.94 30.41
C ASN A 15 -15.73 -30.03 29.24
N MET A 16 -16.30 -30.18 28.05
CA MET A 16 -15.99 -29.36 26.86
C MET A 16 -17.15 -28.44 26.43
N ALA A 17 -18.20 -28.33 27.25
CA ALA A 17 -19.38 -27.48 26.98
C ALA A 17 -19.58 -26.34 28.01
N LYS A 18 -18.61 -26.12 28.93
CA LYS A 18 -18.67 -25.09 29.98
C LYS A 18 -17.62 -23.99 29.87
N LEU A 19 -16.90 -23.88 28.75
CA LEU A 19 -15.94 -22.79 28.49
C LEU A 19 -16.34 -21.85 27.34
N GLN A 20 -17.60 -21.92 26.87
CA GLN A 20 -18.16 -20.99 25.88
C GLN A 20 -19.31 -20.10 26.42
N ALA A 21 -19.39 -19.89 27.74
CA ALA A 21 -20.32 -18.92 28.32
C ALA A 21 -19.53 -17.90 29.14
N GLY A 22 -19.47 -16.67 28.63
CA GLY A 22 -18.59 -15.60 29.11
C GLY A 22 -18.91 -15.06 30.50
N TYR A 23 -17.88 -14.46 31.11
CA TYR A 23 -17.98 -13.40 32.11
C TYR A 23 -16.67 -12.61 32.12
N LEU A 24 -16.63 -11.49 31.39
CA LEU A 24 -16.14 -10.18 31.84
C LEU A 24 -16.13 -9.24 30.62
N PHE A 25 -17.04 -8.26 30.58
CA PHE A 25 -16.82 -6.86 30.18
C PHE A 25 -18.19 -6.19 29.90
N PRO A 26 -18.43 -4.95 30.38
CA PRO A 26 -19.77 -4.37 30.43
C PRO A 26 -20.23 -3.78 29.08
N LYS A 27 -21.55 -3.80 28.93
CA LYS A 27 -22.40 -3.23 27.87
C LYS A 27 -22.04 -1.77 27.53
N ILE A 28 -22.08 -1.42 26.23
CA ILE A 28 -22.85 -0.27 25.68
C ILE A 28 -23.31 -0.60 24.24
N ALA A 29 -24.63 -0.60 24.14
CA ALA A 29 -25.58 -0.56 23.02
C ALA A 29 -25.09 -0.52 21.54
N ARG A 30 -25.72 -1.36 20.73
CA ARG A 30 -26.38 -0.93 19.47
C ARG A 30 -27.63 -1.78 19.22
N ARG A 31 -28.81 -1.17 19.38
CA ARG A 31 -30.12 -1.69 18.95
C ARG A 31 -30.52 -0.99 17.65
N HIS A 32 -31.04 -1.81 16.75
CA HIS A 32 -32.06 -1.54 15.72
C HIS A 32 -31.81 -0.48 14.64
N ASN A 33 -31.89 -0.91 13.37
CA ASN A 33 -33.13 -0.75 12.59
C ASN A 33 -33.13 -1.64 11.34
N ALA A 34 -34.05 -2.60 11.32
CA ALA A 34 -34.64 -3.17 10.12
C ALA A 34 -36.11 -2.72 10.09
N HIS A 35 -36.67 -2.61 8.88
CA HIS A 35 -37.99 -2.09 8.52
C HIS A 35 -38.05 -0.59 8.20
N ILE A 36 -37.99 -0.29 6.89
CA ILE A 36 -39.07 0.35 6.12
C ILE A 36 -38.88 -0.15 4.67
N LEU A 37 -39.75 -1.06 4.23
CA LEU A 37 -40.02 -1.30 2.82
C LEU A 37 -41.52 -1.04 2.63
N GLN A 38 -41.88 0.22 2.41
CA GLN A 38 -43.15 0.56 1.80
C GLN A 38 -42.91 0.76 0.30
N LYS A 39 -43.62 -0.05 -0.50
CA LYS A 39 -43.73 0.11 -1.94
C LYS A 39 -44.40 1.45 -2.23
N VAL A 40 -43.68 2.39 -2.82
CA VAL A 40 -44.25 3.58 -3.46
C VAL A 40 -44.21 3.33 -4.96
N SER A 41 -45.38 3.27 -5.60
CA SER A 41 -45.47 3.25 -7.06
C SER A 41 -45.25 4.67 -7.60
N PHE A 42 -44.38 4.81 -8.60
CA PHE A 42 -44.17 6.07 -9.31
C PHE A 42 -44.93 6.04 -10.66
N PRO A 43 -45.52 7.16 -11.08
CA PRO A 43 -46.22 7.27 -12.36
C PRO A 43 -45.26 7.26 -13.56
N ALA A 44 -45.77 6.81 -14.71
CA ALA A 44 -45.01 6.49 -15.92
C ALA A 44 -44.51 7.70 -16.75
N SER A 45 -44.27 8.88 -16.16
CA SER A 45 -43.85 10.09 -16.90
C SER A 45 -42.43 10.60 -16.60
N ALA A 46 -41.65 9.93 -15.74
CA ALA A 46 -40.26 10.31 -15.49
C ALA A 46 -39.27 9.39 -16.24
N ARG A 47 -39.32 9.41 -17.58
CA ARG A 47 -38.24 8.88 -18.44
C ARG A 47 -37.49 10.04 -19.09
N LEU A 48 -36.81 10.85 -18.28
CA LEU A 48 -35.62 11.60 -18.70
C LEU A 48 -34.95 12.21 -17.45
N PHE A 49 -34.27 11.39 -16.66
CA PHE A 49 -33.21 11.90 -15.80
C PHE A 49 -31.99 11.02 -16.06
N CYS A 50 -30.97 11.69 -16.55
CA CYS A 50 -29.74 11.12 -17.08
C CYS A 50 -29.07 10.19 -16.07
N MET A 51 -28.34 9.21 -16.61
CA MET A 51 -27.48 8.32 -15.86
C MET A 51 -26.34 9.11 -15.19
N GLU A 52 -26.57 9.70 -14.02
CA GLU A 52 -25.49 10.19 -13.16
C GLU A 52 -24.91 9.01 -12.37
N GLY A 53 -23.85 8.41 -12.89
CA GLY A 53 -23.13 7.33 -12.24
C GLY A 53 -22.28 7.79 -11.03
N PRO A 54 -21.60 6.85 -10.34
CA PRO A 54 -20.73 7.07 -9.17
C PRO A 54 -19.63 8.14 -9.34
N GLN A 55 -19.33 8.50 -10.59
CA GLN A 55 -18.29 9.45 -10.96
C GLN A 55 -18.69 10.92 -10.67
N SER A 56 -20.00 11.24 -10.58
CA SER A 56 -20.46 12.59 -10.23
C SER A 56 -20.26 12.88 -8.72
N ASP A 57 -20.54 11.92 -7.85
CA ASP A 57 -20.39 12.03 -6.38
C ASP A 57 -18.91 12.15 -5.96
N GLU A 58 -18.01 11.33 -6.54
CA GLU A 58 -16.57 11.44 -6.22
C GLU A 58 -16.00 12.80 -6.63
N THR A 59 -16.40 13.31 -7.81
CA THR A 59 -15.95 14.62 -8.30
C THR A 59 -16.44 15.75 -7.39
N GLN A 60 -17.71 15.73 -6.98
CA GLN A 60 -18.26 16.69 -6.03
C GLN A 60 -17.52 16.65 -4.69
N LYS A 61 -17.20 15.46 -4.18
CA LYS A 61 -16.44 15.30 -2.92
C LYS A 61 -15.00 15.77 -3.02
N VAL A 62 -14.35 15.61 -4.17
CA VAL A 62 -13.02 16.19 -4.44
C VAL A 62 -13.08 17.71 -4.36
N GLN A 63 -14.06 18.34 -5.02
CA GLN A 63 -14.23 19.79 -4.98
C GLN A 63 -14.54 20.31 -3.57
N LEU A 64 -15.41 19.61 -2.82
CA LEU A 64 -15.70 19.95 -1.44
C LEU A 64 -14.47 19.81 -0.53
N LEU A 65 -13.70 18.73 -0.69
CA LEU A 65 -12.46 18.54 0.05
C LEU A 65 -11.43 19.63 -0.26
N ARG A 66 -11.29 20.00 -1.53
CA ARG A 66 -10.41 21.10 -1.98
C ARG A 66 -10.78 22.41 -1.30
N ALA A 67 -12.05 22.80 -1.36
CA ALA A 67 -12.52 24.04 -0.74
C ALA A 67 -12.20 24.10 0.77
N ARG A 68 -12.45 23.00 1.50
CA ARG A 68 -12.16 22.92 2.95
C ARG A 68 -10.67 22.89 3.28
N LEU A 69 -9.87 22.28 2.41
CA LEU A 69 -8.42 22.27 2.54
C LEU A 69 -7.85 23.68 2.38
N GLU A 70 -8.32 24.44 1.39
CA GLU A 70 -7.88 25.82 1.15
C GLU A 70 -8.25 26.76 2.29
N GLU A 71 -9.43 26.56 2.91
CA GLU A 71 -9.85 27.29 4.12
C GLU A 71 -8.91 26.99 5.31
N SER A 72 -8.52 25.72 5.49
CA SER A 72 -7.69 25.29 6.61
C SER A 72 -6.20 25.60 6.42
N SER A 73 -5.74 25.65 5.18
CA SER A 73 -4.32 25.80 4.81
C SER A 73 -4.20 26.46 3.43
N PRO A 74 -4.06 27.79 3.36
CA PRO A 74 -3.96 28.49 2.07
C PRO A 74 -2.72 28.11 1.24
N GLN A 75 -1.70 27.51 1.87
CA GLN A 75 -0.48 27.04 1.21
C GLN A 75 -0.65 25.69 0.48
N SER A 76 -1.79 25.02 0.61
CA SER A 76 -2.03 23.71 -0.04
C SER A 76 -2.77 23.79 -1.39
N LYS A 77 -2.71 24.94 -2.08
CA LYS A 77 -3.32 25.11 -3.41
C LYS A 77 -2.71 24.20 -4.47
N ASP A 78 -1.44 23.83 -4.32
CA ASP A 78 -0.69 23.01 -5.27
C ASP A 78 -1.00 21.50 -5.19
N ILE A 79 -1.86 21.08 -4.26
CA ILE A 79 -2.24 19.67 -4.13
C ILE A 79 -3.13 19.26 -5.30
N ASP A 80 -2.73 18.21 -6.01
CA ASP A 80 -3.44 17.70 -7.19
C ASP A 80 -4.72 16.93 -6.82
N ASP A 81 -5.69 16.92 -7.74
CA ASP A 81 -6.97 16.20 -7.56
C ASP A 81 -6.77 14.68 -7.36
N GLY A 82 -5.70 14.10 -7.91
CA GLY A 82 -5.35 12.70 -7.69
C GLY A 82 -5.00 12.44 -6.22
N THR A 83 -4.22 13.32 -5.59
CA THR A 83 -3.95 13.27 -4.15
C THR A 83 -5.24 13.36 -3.33
N LEU A 84 -6.09 14.34 -3.62
CA LEU A 84 -7.38 14.48 -2.93
C LEU A 84 -8.23 13.21 -3.04
N ARG A 85 -8.30 12.65 -4.25
CA ARG A 85 -9.05 11.42 -4.54
C ARG A 85 -8.52 10.21 -3.77
N ARG A 86 -7.19 10.04 -3.69
CA ARG A 86 -6.56 8.95 -2.92
C ARG A 86 -6.92 9.03 -1.43
N PHE A 87 -6.84 10.21 -0.83
CA PHE A 87 -7.23 10.42 0.57
C PHE A 87 -8.73 10.18 0.81
N LEU A 88 -9.59 10.59 -0.13
CA LEU A 88 -11.03 10.29 -0.06
C LEU A 88 -11.30 8.79 -0.13
N ARG A 89 -10.76 8.10 -1.13
CA ARG A 89 -10.95 6.65 -1.32
C ARG A 89 -10.50 5.86 -0.10
N ALA A 90 -9.31 6.17 0.44
CA ALA A 90 -8.77 5.52 1.63
C ALA A 90 -9.59 5.79 2.91
N ARG A 91 -10.52 6.73 2.89
CA ARG A 91 -11.43 7.06 4.00
C ARG A 91 -12.90 6.88 3.61
N SER A 92 -13.18 5.99 2.66
CA SER A 92 -14.53 5.62 2.21
C SER A 92 -15.36 6.83 1.76
N LEU A 93 -14.72 7.78 1.06
CA LEU A 93 -15.30 9.03 0.58
C LEU A 93 -15.86 9.94 1.70
N ASN A 94 -15.40 9.78 2.94
CA ASN A 94 -15.74 10.67 4.05
C ASN A 94 -14.81 11.90 4.03
N VAL A 95 -15.39 13.07 3.71
CA VAL A 95 -14.65 14.32 3.53
C VAL A 95 -13.96 14.78 4.82
N ASP A 96 -14.61 14.72 5.99
CA ASP A 96 -14.02 15.17 7.26
C ASP A 96 -12.80 14.33 7.65
N LYS A 97 -12.91 13.00 7.51
CA LYS A 97 -11.79 12.07 7.76
C LYS A 97 -10.67 12.28 6.75
N ALA A 98 -11.00 12.43 5.47
CA ALA A 98 -10.02 12.69 4.42
C ALA A 98 -9.26 14.00 4.67
N LEU A 99 -9.97 15.08 5.01
CA LEU A 99 -9.38 16.37 5.36
C LEU A 99 -8.43 16.26 6.55
N LYS A 100 -8.88 15.62 7.64
CA LYS A 100 -8.03 15.42 8.84
C LYS A 100 -6.72 14.71 8.48
N PHE A 101 -6.79 13.59 7.77
CA PHE A 101 -5.60 12.83 7.41
C PHE A 101 -4.73 13.54 6.38
N LEU A 102 -5.33 14.27 5.44
CA LEU A 102 -4.59 15.08 4.48
C LEU A 102 -3.80 16.19 5.19
N LEU A 103 -4.41 16.92 6.12
CA LEU A 103 -3.71 17.93 6.92
C LEU A 103 -2.57 17.31 7.76
N GLN A 104 -2.79 16.13 8.34
CA GLN A 104 -1.75 15.39 9.05
C GLN A 104 -0.60 14.99 8.11
N HIS A 105 -0.91 14.53 6.90
CA HIS A 105 0.08 14.21 5.87
C HIS A 105 0.88 15.44 5.45
N LEU A 106 0.23 16.58 5.20
CA LEU A 106 0.93 17.82 4.83
C LEU A 106 1.88 18.29 5.93
N LYS A 107 1.44 18.25 7.20
CA LYS A 107 2.31 18.53 8.35
C LYS A 107 3.49 17.56 8.41
N TRP A 108 3.22 16.25 8.25
CA TRP A 108 4.25 15.22 8.25
C TRP A 108 5.27 15.44 7.12
N CYS A 109 4.83 15.78 5.91
CA CYS A 109 5.71 16.11 4.79
C CYS A 109 6.66 17.25 5.14
N GLY A 110 6.14 18.34 5.72
CA GLY A 110 6.96 19.50 6.12
C GLY A 110 8.02 19.17 7.17
N THR A 111 7.76 18.22 8.07
CA THR A 111 8.72 17.81 9.11
C THR A 111 9.63 16.67 8.70
N PHE A 112 9.10 15.68 7.98
CA PHE A 112 9.80 14.42 7.69
C PHE A 112 10.67 14.55 6.44
N LYS A 113 10.18 15.27 5.42
CA LYS A 113 10.88 15.55 4.16
C LYS A 113 10.88 17.06 3.86
N PRO A 114 11.56 17.89 4.69
CA PRO A 114 11.55 19.34 4.53
C PRO A 114 12.09 19.82 3.18
N LEU A 115 12.92 19.01 2.51
CA LEU A 115 13.45 19.28 1.16
C LEU A 115 12.51 18.82 0.03
N GLY A 116 11.34 18.28 0.37
CA GLY A 116 10.42 17.61 -0.56
C GLY A 116 10.79 16.14 -0.87
N PHE A 117 12.04 15.74 -0.59
CA PHE A 117 12.57 14.38 -0.77
C PHE A 117 13.49 13.99 0.40
N ILE A 118 13.88 12.71 0.46
CA ILE A 118 14.86 12.18 1.40
C ILE A 118 16.25 12.10 0.71
N PRO A 119 17.26 12.87 1.14
CA PRO A 119 18.62 12.75 0.63
C PRO A 119 19.24 11.38 0.93
N GLU A 120 20.01 10.83 -0.03
CA GLU A 120 20.71 9.55 0.16
C GLU A 120 21.73 9.59 1.30
N THR A 121 22.28 10.77 1.60
CA THR A 121 23.20 11.01 2.73
C THR A 121 22.57 10.72 4.09
N GLU A 122 21.25 10.71 4.20
CA GLU A 122 20.53 10.43 5.45
C GLU A 122 20.17 8.94 5.62
N ILE A 123 20.38 8.11 4.60
CA ILE A 123 19.95 6.71 4.53
C ILE A 123 21.08 5.77 4.06
N VAL A 124 22.33 6.19 4.24
CA VAL A 124 23.53 5.53 3.71
C VAL A 124 23.67 4.09 4.21
N ASN A 125 23.36 3.81 5.48
CA ASN A 125 23.49 2.47 6.04
C ASN A 125 22.41 1.54 5.49
N GLU A 126 21.23 2.07 5.22
CA GLU A 126 20.15 1.30 4.60
C GLU A 126 20.40 1.03 3.11
N LEU A 127 20.97 1.99 2.38
CA LEU A 127 21.36 1.81 0.97
C LEU A 127 22.46 0.76 0.79
N LYS A 128 23.46 0.73 1.69
CA LYS A 128 24.54 -0.28 1.69
C LYS A 128 24.04 -1.72 1.81
N LYS A 129 22.83 -1.93 2.34
CA LYS A 129 22.23 -3.27 2.48
C LYS A 129 21.67 -3.80 1.16
N GLU A 130 21.52 -2.94 0.14
CA GLU A 130 21.04 -3.30 -1.21
C GLU A 130 19.82 -4.22 -1.18
N LYS A 131 18.79 -3.83 -0.42
CA LYS A 131 17.64 -4.70 -0.11
C LYS A 131 16.34 -4.30 -0.79
N ILE A 132 16.32 -3.18 -1.51
CA ILE A 132 15.17 -2.71 -2.28
C ILE A 132 15.63 -2.34 -3.70
N PHE A 133 14.80 -2.71 -4.67
CA PHE A 133 14.99 -2.48 -6.09
C PHE A 133 13.67 -1.97 -6.67
N VAL A 134 13.69 -1.02 -7.59
CA VAL A 134 12.47 -0.51 -8.26
C VAL A 134 12.73 -0.51 -9.76
N GLN A 135 12.13 -1.48 -10.46
CA GLN A 135 12.38 -1.66 -11.89
C GLN A 135 11.30 -2.53 -12.53
N GLY A 136 11.19 -2.40 -13.85
CA GLY A 136 10.19 -3.09 -14.63
C GLY A 136 8.76 -2.65 -14.29
N THR A 137 7.81 -3.15 -15.06
CA THR A 137 6.39 -2.93 -14.82
C THR A 137 5.61 -4.23 -14.93
N ASP A 138 4.49 -4.30 -14.22
CA ASP A 138 3.51 -5.33 -14.48
C ASP A 138 2.78 -5.07 -15.81
N LYS A 139 1.92 -6.01 -16.23
CA LYS A 139 1.14 -5.92 -17.49
C LYS A 139 0.14 -4.75 -17.51
N THR A 140 -0.13 -4.14 -16.37
CA THR A 140 -0.98 -2.93 -16.25
C THR A 140 -0.16 -1.64 -16.24
N GLY A 141 1.17 -1.72 -16.33
CA GLY A 141 2.06 -0.57 -16.33
C GLY A 141 2.46 -0.07 -14.94
N ARG A 142 2.14 -0.82 -13.88
CA ARG A 142 2.52 -0.45 -12.51
C ARG A 142 3.98 -0.81 -12.25
N PRO A 143 4.82 0.10 -11.75
CA PRO A 143 6.21 -0.18 -11.43
C PRO A 143 6.30 -1.23 -10.31
N ILE A 144 7.35 -2.06 -10.38
CA ILE A 144 7.56 -3.17 -9.44
C ILE A 144 8.70 -2.82 -8.48
N GLY A 145 8.40 -2.86 -7.18
CA GLY A 145 9.38 -2.83 -6.10
C GLY A 145 9.71 -4.24 -5.63
N VAL A 146 10.98 -4.63 -5.61
CA VAL A 146 11.46 -5.91 -5.07
C VAL A 146 12.17 -5.67 -3.75
N ILE A 147 11.85 -6.47 -2.74
CA ILE A 147 12.37 -6.37 -1.38
C ILE A 147 13.01 -7.71 -1.00
N LEU A 148 14.30 -7.72 -0.69
CA LEU A 148 15.01 -8.90 -0.21
C LEU A 148 15.05 -8.87 1.31
N ALA A 149 14.12 -9.58 1.96
CA ALA A 149 13.90 -9.48 3.40
C ALA A 149 15.10 -9.99 4.22
N THR A 150 15.90 -10.92 3.68
CA THR A 150 17.09 -11.47 4.35
C THR A 150 18.21 -10.48 4.55
N ARG A 151 18.24 -9.41 3.75
CA ARG A 151 19.21 -8.31 3.86
C ARG A 151 18.78 -7.26 4.90
N HIS A 152 17.57 -7.36 5.45
CA HIS A 152 17.16 -6.56 6.61
C HIS A 152 17.61 -7.22 7.90
N ILE A 153 18.58 -6.63 8.62
CA ILE A 153 19.01 -7.11 9.93
C ILE A 153 18.47 -6.18 11.02
N THR A 154 17.59 -6.71 11.89
CA THR A 154 16.87 -5.93 12.91
C THR A 154 17.81 -5.25 13.90
N SER A 155 18.87 -5.97 14.33
CA SER A 155 19.83 -5.47 15.33
C SER A 155 20.73 -4.35 14.82
N GLU A 156 20.95 -4.26 13.52
CA GLU A 156 21.80 -3.25 12.87
C GLU A 156 21.00 -2.03 12.40
N ARG A 157 19.69 -2.03 12.63
CA ARG A 157 18.77 -1.05 12.04
C ARG A 157 18.51 0.10 13.01
N ASN A 158 18.85 1.31 12.56
CA ASN A 158 18.35 2.55 13.13
C ASN A 158 16.91 2.78 12.64
N LEU A 159 15.96 2.93 13.57
CA LEU A 159 14.53 3.02 13.21
C LEU A 159 14.21 4.27 12.38
N GLU A 160 14.81 5.41 12.71
CA GLU A 160 14.52 6.67 12.03
C GLU A 160 15.13 6.69 10.63
N GLU A 161 16.37 6.22 10.48
CA GLU A 161 16.98 6.01 9.16
C GLU A 161 16.15 5.03 8.32
N PHE A 162 15.70 3.93 8.92
CA PHE A 162 14.87 2.93 8.25
C PHE A 162 13.53 3.50 7.76
N LYS A 163 12.83 4.30 8.58
CA LYS A 163 11.60 4.99 8.14
C LYS A 163 11.87 5.91 6.95
N ARG A 164 12.97 6.69 7.00
CA ARG A 164 13.38 7.57 5.89
C ARG A 164 13.69 6.77 4.63
N PHE A 165 14.35 5.62 4.77
CA PHE A 165 14.62 4.69 3.66
C PHE A 165 13.33 4.10 3.05
N VAL A 166 12.33 3.76 3.87
CA VAL A 166 11.01 3.29 3.39
C VAL A 166 10.32 4.38 2.57
N VAL A 167 10.32 5.62 3.06
CA VAL A 167 9.74 6.76 2.32
C VAL A 167 10.49 7.01 1.03
N TYR A 168 11.82 6.96 1.04
CA TYR A 168 12.64 7.04 -0.18
C TYR A 168 12.24 5.95 -1.20
N GLY A 169 12.05 4.71 -0.75
CA GLY A 169 11.64 3.61 -1.62
C GLY A 169 10.25 3.81 -2.25
N PHE A 170 9.27 4.23 -1.45
CA PHE A 170 7.93 4.53 -1.97
C PHE A 170 7.92 5.74 -2.89
N ASP A 171 8.65 6.80 -2.56
CA ASP A 171 8.77 7.97 -3.42
C ASP A 171 9.40 7.58 -4.77
N LYS A 172 10.44 6.74 -4.78
CA LYS A 172 11.04 6.19 -6.02
C LYS A 172 10.06 5.33 -6.83
N ALA A 173 9.21 4.54 -6.18
CA ALA A 173 8.18 3.76 -6.85
C ALA A 173 7.10 4.68 -7.47
N VAL A 174 6.68 5.73 -6.76
CA VAL A 174 5.75 6.75 -7.26
C VAL A 174 6.35 7.53 -8.43
N ALA A 175 7.62 7.89 -8.31
CA ALA A 175 8.44 8.50 -9.37
C ALA A 175 8.48 7.65 -10.65
N SER A 176 8.43 6.33 -10.51
CA SER A 176 8.50 5.39 -11.65
C SER A 176 7.16 5.14 -12.32
N LEU A 177 6.08 5.77 -11.87
CA LEU A 177 4.76 5.67 -12.49
C LEU A 177 4.76 6.30 -13.89
N GLN A 178 4.06 5.66 -14.82
CA GLN A 178 3.93 6.12 -16.21
C GLN A 178 2.46 6.28 -16.58
N GLY A 179 2.18 7.25 -17.47
CA GLY A 179 0.81 7.54 -17.92
C GLY A 179 -0.11 7.86 -16.74
N ASP A 180 -1.30 7.24 -16.73
CA ASP A 180 -2.33 7.46 -15.71
C ASP A 180 -2.23 6.46 -14.53
N GLN A 181 -1.12 5.74 -14.40
CA GLN A 181 -0.93 4.80 -13.29
C GLN A 181 -0.71 5.55 -11.98
N GLU A 182 -1.43 5.15 -10.94
CA GLU A 182 -1.30 5.73 -9.60
C GLU A 182 -0.68 4.76 -8.58
N LYS A 183 -0.52 3.49 -8.96
CA LYS A 183 -0.22 2.37 -8.05
C LYS A 183 1.06 1.65 -8.42
N PHE A 184 1.76 1.11 -7.43
CA PHE A 184 2.91 0.22 -7.60
C PHE A 184 2.62 -1.19 -7.09
N VAL A 185 3.43 -2.15 -7.54
CA VAL A 185 3.41 -3.55 -7.10
C VAL A 185 4.65 -3.82 -6.25
N LEU A 186 4.50 -4.62 -5.19
CA LEU A 186 5.63 -5.06 -4.38
C LEU A 186 5.81 -6.58 -4.46
N ILE A 187 7.06 -7.02 -4.45
CA ILE A 187 7.46 -8.43 -4.30
C ILE A 187 8.44 -8.49 -3.12
N ALA A 188 8.07 -9.16 -2.04
CA ALA A 188 8.98 -9.45 -0.94
C ALA A 188 9.45 -10.90 -1.03
N ASP A 189 10.76 -11.08 -1.15
CA ASP A 189 11.40 -12.38 -1.08
C ASP A 189 11.92 -12.64 0.34
N LEU A 190 11.41 -13.71 0.97
CA LEU A 190 11.80 -14.14 2.32
C LEU A 190 12.73 -15.36 2.29
N LYS A 191 13.32 -15.71 1.14
CA LYS A 191 14.24 -16.85 1.03
C LYS A 191 15.44 -16.71 1.96
N GLY A 192 15.49 -17.54 3.01
CA GLY A 192 16.53 -17.51 4.04
C GLY A 192 16.22 -16.60 5.23
N TYR A 193 14.99 -16.08 5.34
CA TYR A 193 14.55 -15.23 6.43
C TYR A 193 14.53 -15.99 7.75
N GLY A 194 15.14 -15.41 8.79
CA GLY A 194 15.25 -15.98 10.12
C GLY A 194 15.06 -14.96 11.24
N TYR A 195 15.39 -15.35 12.48
CA TYR A 195 15.17 -14.52 13.67
C TYR A 195 15.84 -13.15 13.60
N LYS A 196 17.05 -13.05 13.02
CA LYS A 196 17.79 -11.79 12.85
C LYS A 196 17.07 -10.78 11.93
N ASN A 197 16.13 -11.24 11.12
CA ASN A 197 15.38 -10.43 10.16
C ASN A 197 13.99 -10.02 10.68
N MET A 198 13.55 -10.59 11.82
CA MET A 198 12.22 -10.34 12.36
C MET A 198 12.15 -8.97 13.03
N ASP A 199 11.59 -7.98 12.33
CA ASP A 199 11.44 -6.61 12.82
C ASP A 199 9.97 -6.17 12.89
N VAL A 200 9.26 -6.62 13.92
CA VAL A 200 7.85 -6.22 14.14
C VAL A 200 7.70 -4.69 14.20
N LYS A 201 8.66 -3.97 14.79
CA LYS A 201 8.60 -2.50 14.90
C LYS A 201 8.78 -1.85 13.53
N GLY A 202 9.70 -2.35 12.71
CA GLY A 202 9.90 -1.94 11.33
C GLY A 202 8.65 -2.19 10.48
N TYR A 203 8.03 -3.37 10.59
CA TYR A 203 6.81 -3.69 9.85
C TYR A 203 5.64 -2.76 10.20
N LEU A 204 5.44 -2.48 11.49
CA LEU A 204 4.42 -1.52 11.93
C LEU A 204 4.71 -0.11 11.39
N SER A 205 5.98 0.31 11.36
CA SER A 205 6.36 1.61 10.80
C SER A 205 6.12 1.69 9.29
N ILE A 206 6.37 0.60 8.54
CA ILE A 206 6.05 0.54 7.10
C ILE A 206 4.53 0.66 6.88
N LEU A 207 3.72 -0.05 7.68
CA LEU A 207 2.27 -0.01 7.57
C LEU A 207 1.71 1.37 7.87
N GLU A 208 2.19 2.02 8.93
CA GLU A 208 1.80 3.39 9.28
C GLU A 208 2.11 4.35 8.12
N ILE A 209 3.34 4.35 7.60
CA ILE A 209 3.74 5.18 6.45
C ILE A 209 2.85 4.89 5.23
N LEU A 210 2.64 3.61 4.90
CA LEU A 210 1.86 3.21 3.73
C LEU A 210 0.40 3.66 3.83
N GLN A 211 -0.24 3.44 4.98
CA GLN A 211 -1.68 3.68 5.18
C GLN A 211 -2.02 5.16 5.38
N ASP A 212 -1.12 5.93 5.99
CA ASP A 212 -1.38 7.33 6.35
C ASP A 212 -0.78 8.34 5.38
N HIS A 213 0.30 7.98 4.67
CA HIS A 213 1.02 8.91 3.80
C HIS A 213 1.12 8.46 2.34
N PHE A 214 0.87 7.19 2.04
CA PHE A 214 0.77 6.67 0.68
C PHE A 214 -0.59 5.98 0.41
N PRO A 215 -1.72 6.62 0.79
CA PRO A 215 -3.03 6.00 0.62
C PRO A 215 -3.28 5.67 -0.85
N GLU A 216 -3.92 4.52 -1.09
CA GLU A 216 -4.23 4.05 -2.45
C GLU A 216 -3.03 3.91 -3.41
N ARG A 217 -1.79 3.82 -2.91
CA ARG A 217 -0.60 3.59 -3.77
C ARG A 217 -0.24 2.13 -3.97
N LEU A 218 -0.54 1.25 -3.00
CA LEU A 218 -0.31 -0.18 -3.19
C LEU A 218 -1.35 -0.78 -4.13
N GLY A 219 -0.90 -1.43 -5.20
CA GLY A 219 -1.71 -2.19 -6.14
C GLY A 219 -1.81 -3.68 -5.79
N LYS A 220 -0.67 -4.33 -5.55
CA LYS A 220 -0.56 -5.75 -5.19
C LYS A 220 0.74 -5.99 -4.44
N PHE A 221 0.76 -6.94 -3.50
CA PHE A 221 1.95 -7.28 -2.72
C PHE A 221 2.15 -8.80 -2.68
N TYR A 222 3.11 -9.31 -3.43
CA TYR A 222 3.50 -10.72 -3.40
C TYR A 222 4.51 -10.98 -2.29
N ILE A 223 4.32 -12.05 -1.54
CA ILE A 223 5.27 -12.51 -0.53
C ILE A 223 5.68 -13.94 -0.89
N LEU A 224 6.97 -14.12 -1.17
CA LEU A 224 7.58 -15.36 -1.66
C LEU A 224 8.37 -16.04 -0.54
N HIS A 225 8.56 -17.36 -0.65
CA HIS A 225 9.45 -18.13 0.23
C HIS A 225 9.16 -17.92 1.72
N VAL A 226 7.89 -17.96 2.10
CA VAL A 226 7.42 -17.60 3.45
C VAL A 226 7.82 -18.69 4.45
N PRO A 227 8.77 -18.45 5.37
CA PRO A 227 9.16 -19.46 6.36
C PRO A 227 8.13 -19.57 7.48
N SER A 228 8.12 -20.69 8.20
CA SER A 228 7.22 -20.91 9.35
C SER A 228 7.32 -19.80 10.42
N LEU A 229 8.53 -19.28 10.65
CA LEU A 229 8.79 -18.18 11.59
C LEU A 229 8.04 -16.88 11.23
N PHE A 230 7.83 -16.59 9.94
CA PHE A 230 7.12 -15.39 9.50
C PHE A 230 5.73 -15.29 10.11
N TRP A 231 5.03 -16.42 10.26
CA TRP A 231 3.66 -16.46 10.79
C TRP A 231 3.56 -16.01 12.25
N VAL A 232 4.65 -16.08 13.02
CA VAL A 232 4.71 -15.53 14.38
C VAL A 232 4.62 -14.01 14.34
N ALA A 233 5.45 -13.36 13.52
CA ALA A 233 5.39 -11.92 13.32
C ALA A 233 4.08 -11.48 12.68
N TRP A 234 3.58 -12.24 11.70
CA TRP A 234 2.32 -11.98 11.02
C TRP A 234 1.14 -11.88 11.98
N LYS A 235 1.02 -12.78 12.96
CA LYS A 235 -0.05 -12.73 13.98
C LYS A 235 -0.06 -11.42 14.77
N VAL A 236 1.10 -10.83 15.01
CA VAL A 236 1.25 -9.55 15.74
C VAL A 236 0.94 -8.37 14.83
N VAL A 237 1.37 -8.40 13.58
CA VAL A 237 1.24 -7.30 12.61
C VAL A 237 -0.16 -7.24 11.99
N TYR A 238 -0.78 -8.39 11.72
CA TYR A 238 -2.06 -8.52 11.00
C TYR A 238 -3.19 -7.62 11.51
N PRO A 239 -3.43 -7.46 12.83
CA PRO A 239 -4.49 -6.60 13.34
C PRO A 239 -4.36 -5.13 12.92
N PHE A 240 -3.15 -4.66 12.62
CA PHE A 240 -2.85 -3.27 12.26
C PHE A 240 -2.94 -2.99 10.75
N ILE A 241 -3.05 -4.04 9.92
CA ILE A 241 -3.16 -3.89 8.47
C ILE A 241 -4.60 -3.48 8.13
N ASP A 242 -4.79 -2.40 7.38
CA ASP A 242 -6.11 -2.01 6.89
C ASP A 242 -6.69 -3.09 5.94
N PRO A 243 -8.02 -3.35 5.96
CA PRO A 243 -8.64 -4.37 5.10
C PRO A 243 -8.27 -4.22 3.61
N ASN A 244 -8.28 -3.00 3.07
CA ASN A 244 -7.88 -2.70 1.69
C ASN A 244 -6.42 -3.07 1.38
N VAL A 245 -5.52 -3.00 2.37
CA VAL A 245 -4.13 -3.47 2.21
C VAL A 245 -4.09 -4.99 2.28
N ARG A 246 -4.82 -5.62 3.21
CA ARG A 246 -4.89 -7.09 3.35
C ARG A 246 -5.34 -7.76 2.04
N ASP A 247 -6.36 -7.20 1.39
CA ASP A 247 -6.92 -7.74 0.14
C ASP A 247 -5.92 -7.74 -1.03
N LYS A 248 -4.83 -6.98 -0.91
CA LYS A 248 -3.77 -6.87 -1.92
C LYS A 248 -2.60 -7.82 -1.68
N ILE A 249 -2.55 -8.49 -0.52
CA ILE A 249 -1.45 -9.37 -0.13
C ILE A 249 -1.67 -10.76 -0.69
N VAL A 250 -0.67 -11.27 -1.40
CA VAL A 250 -0.67 -12.59 -2.02
C VAL A 250 0.53 -13.36 -1.51
N PHE A 251 0.28 -14.36 -0.68
CA PHE A 251 1.28 -15.36 -0.32
C PHE A 251 1.38 -16.37 -1.46
N VAL A 252 2.57 -16.52 -2.03
CA VAL A 252 2.78 -17.37 -3.21
C VAL A 252 3.38 -18.71 -2.77
N ASP A 253 2.86 -19.81 -3.31
CA ASP A 253 3.44 -21.15 -3.09
C ASP A 253 4.80 -21.23 -3.79
N ASP A 254 5.81 -21.72 -3.06
CA ASP A 254 7.20 -21.81 -3.53
C ASP A 254 7.35 -22.59 -4.84
N LYS A 255 6.45 -23.56 -5.11
CA LYS A 255 6.46 -24.36 -6.35
C LYS A 255 5.87 -23.61 -7.54
N GLN A 256 5.17 -22.50 -7.31
CA GLN A 256 4.40 -21.76 -8.31
C GLN A 256 4.80 -20.28 -8.39
N ILE A 257 5.97 -19.89 -7.87
CA ILE A 257 6.43 -18.50 -7.85
C ILE A 257 6.41 -17.88 -9.25
N THR A 258 7.17 -18.47 -10.18
CA THR A 258 7.28 -17.94 -11.55
C THR A 258 5.93 -17.95 -12.27
N GLU A 259 5.18 -19.05 -12.21
CA GLU A 259 3.86 -19.14 -12.84
C GLU A 259 2.89 -18.07 -12.31
N THR A 260 2.87 -17.85 -11.01
CA THR A 260 1.98 -16.88 -10.37
C THR A 260 2.35 -15.45 -10.74
N LEU A 261 3.65 -15.11 -10.70
CA LEU A 261 4.10 -13.77 -11.06
C LEU A 261 3.89 -13.48 -12.55
N LEU A 262 4.09 -14.47 -13.44
CA LEU A 262 3.87 -14.33 -14.87
C LEU A 262 2.41 -14.12 -15.29
N LYS A 263 1.44 -14.36 -14.39
CA LYS A 263 0.03 -13.97 -14.63
C LYS A 263 -0.08 -12.46 -14.77
N ASP A 264 0.62 -11.71 -13.93
CA ASP A 264 0.53 -10.26 -13.83
C ASP A 264 1.73 -9.51 -14.41
N ILE A 265 2.90 -10.15 -14.55
CA ILE A 265 4.17 -9.53 -14.96
C ILE A 265 4.67 -10.22 -16.23
N ASP A 266 5.14 -9.46 -17.21
CA ASP A 266 5.77 -10.05 -18.40
C ASP A 266 7.14 -10.66 -18.06
N ILE A 267 7.54 -11.74 -18.73
CA ILE A 267 8.82 -12.42 -18.45
C ILE A 267 10.04 -11.48 -18.61
N THR A 268 9.97 -10.52 -19.52
CA THR A 268 11.03 -9.53 -19.76
C THR A 268 11.10 -8.46 -18.66
N GLN A 269 10.04 -8.32 -17.86
CA GLN A 269 9.92 -7.36 -16.76
C GLN A 269 10.10 -8.02 -15.39
N LEU A 270 10.01 -9.35 -15.32
CA LEU A 270 10.19 -10.11 -14.10
C LEU A 270 11.70 -10.27 -13.79
N PRO A 271 12.12 -10.11 -12.51
CA PRO A 271 13.49 -10.39 -12.12
C PRO A 271 13.95 -11.81 -12.46
N ASP A 272 15.21 -11.94 -12.86
CA ASP A 272 15.88 -13.22 -13.14
C ASP A 272 15.83 -14.18 -11.93
N GLU A 273 16.00 -13.66 -10.72
CA GLU A 273 15.88 -14.41 -9.46
C GLU A 273 14.52 -15.13 -9.29
N PHE A 274 13.48 -14.65 -9.98
CA PHE A 274 12.12 -15.21 -9.94
C PHE A 274 11.71 -15.92 -11.23
N GLY A 275 12.68 -16.23 -12.10
CA GLY A 275 12.48 -16.94 -13.38
C GLY A 275 12.15 -16.02 -14.57
N GLY A 276 12.43 -14.72 -14.43
CA GLY A 276 12.30 -13.74 -15.53
C GLY A 276 13.63 -13.47 -16.24
N GLN A 277 13.71 -12.31 -16.90
CA GLN A 277 14.89 -11.89 -17.70
C GLN A 277 15.44 -10.52 -17.29
N LEU A 278 14.84 -9.86 -16.28
CA LEU A 278 15.24 -8.53 -15.86
C LEU A 278 16.30 -8.60 -14.74
N PRO A 279 17.54 -8.16 -14.96
CA PRO A 279 18.55 -8.15 -13.89
C PRO A 279 18.21 -7.09 -12.83
N LEU A 280 18.37 -7.39 -11.55
CA LEU A 280 18.13 -6.45 -10.46
C LEU A 280 19.20 -5.36 -10.36
N ILE A 281 18.76 -4.09 -10.37
CA ILE A 281 19.62 -2.92 -10.19
C ILE A 281 19.23 -2.22 -8.87
N PRO A 282 20.17 -2.05 -7.91
CA PRO A 282 19.88 -1.38 -6.65
C PRO A 282 19.22 -0.01 -6.86
N ILE A 283 18.27 0.33 -5.99
CA ILE A 283 17.40 1.51 -6.14
C ILE A 283 18.15 2.84 -6.35
N GLN A 284 19.36 2.99 -5.78
CA GLN A 284 20.23 4.16 -5.94
C GLN A 284 20.87 4.28 -7.33
N HIS A 285 20.95 3.18 -8.08
CA HIS A 285 21.53 3.16 -9.42
C HIS A 285 20.47 3.29 -10.53
N VAL A 286 19.19 3.22 -10.18
CA VAL A 286 18.08 3.42 -11.11
C VAL A 286 18.04 4.88 -11.55
N GLY A 287 18.31 5.13 -12.83
CA GLY A 287 18.40 6.47 -13.42
C GLY A 287 19.84 6.98 -13.64
N ASN A 288 20.87 6.26 -13.18
CA ASN A 288 22.27 6.62 -13.35
C ASN A 288 22.95 5.87 -14.52
N LYS A 289 22.20 5.61 -15.61
CA LYS A 289 22.88 5.40 -16.90
C LYS A 289 23.49 6.74 -17.26
N SER A 290 24.82 6.77 -17.34
CA SER A 290 25.64 7.86 -17.86
C SER A 290 25.18 8.26 -19.27
N GLY A 291 24.08 9.00 -19.36
CA GLY A 291 23.66 9.71 -20.53
C GLY A 291 24.44 11.00 -20.55
N LYS A 292 25.57 11.02 -21.27
CA LYS A 292 26.06 12.27 -21.84
C LYS A 292 24.85 12.98 -22.44
N CYS A 293 24.63 14.24 -22.06
CA CYS A 293 23.71 15.12 -22.76
C CYS A 293 24.18 15.24 -24.22
N LEU A 294 23.79 14.30 -25.06
CA LEU A 294 23.96 14.42 -26.49
C LEU A 294 22.83 15.30 -26.99
N ASN A 295 23.22 16.52 -27.36
CA ASN A 295 22.43 17.52 -28.06
C ASN A 295 21.29 18.16 -27.27
N GLY A 296 21.64 19.08 -26.35
CA GLY A 296 21.09 20.44 -26.28
C GLY A 296 19.57 20.67 -26.30
N ARG A 297 18.72 19.65 -26.19
CA ARG A 297 17.28 19.75 -26.05
C ARG A 297 16.95 19.45 -24.60
N LYS A 298 16.44 20.47 -23.93
CA LYS A 298 15.86 20.36 -22.60
C LYS A 298 14.80 19.25 -22.64
N SER A 299 15.11 18.10 -22.04
CA SER A 299 14.11 17.10 -21.70
C SER A 299 13.29 17.68 -20.55
N ALA A 300 12.17 18.30 -20.89
CA ALA A 300 11.15 18.66 -19.92
C ALA A 300 10.48 17.36 -19.46
N LYS A 301 10.93 16.80 -18.33
CA LYS A 301 10.22 15.86 -17.43
C LYS A 301 11.18 15.24 -16.41
N ALA A 302 11.85 16.09 -15.64
CA ALA A 302 12.52 15.70 -14.42
C ALA A 302 12.08 16.64 -13.28
N ASP A 303 10.77 16.87 -13.18
CA ASP A 303 10.14 17.57 -12.06
C ASP A 303 9.59 16.51 -11.11
N TRP A 304 10.46 15.98 -10.26
CA TRP A 304 10.19 14.81 -9.42
C TRP A 304 9.14 15.05 -8.31
N TYR A 305 8.68 16.28 -8.07
CA TYR A 305 7.74 16.58 -6.97
C TYR A 305 6.78 17.74 -7.18
N GLY A 306 6.58 18.28 -8.39
CA GLY A 306 5.58 19.35 -8.61
C GLY A 306 5.75 20.61 -7.74
N ILE A 307 6.87 20.76 -7.03
CA ILE A 307 7.26 21.95 -6.27
C ILE A 307 8.60 22.37 -6.84
N CYS A 308 8.58 23.31 -7.78
CA CYS A 308 9.78 23.94 -8.30
C CYS A 308 10.33 24.90 -7.22
N PRO A 309 11.51 24.67 -6.64
CA PRO A 309 12.07 25.58 -5.63
C PRO A 309 12.54 26.92 -6.21
N CYS A 310 12.42 27.10 -7.53
CA CYS A 310 12.97 28.24 -8.27
C CYS A 310 11.98 29.39 -8.47
N ALA A 311 10.71 29.23 -8.09
CA ALA A 311 9.71 30.28 -8.23
C ALA A 311 9.75 31.23 -7.03
N GLY A 312 10.55 32.31 -7.13
CA GLY A 312 10.39 33.48 -6.25
C GLY A 312 11.62 33.94 -5.46
N ARG A 313 12.82 33.90 -6.04
CA ARG A 313 13.87 34.87 -5.69
C ARG A 313 14.39 35.50 -6.98
N GLN A 314 13.76 36.60 -7.36
CA GLN A 314 14.34 37.69 -8.13
C GLN A 314 13.97 38.99 -7.41
#